data_AF-A0A367R3W6-F1
#
_entry.id   AF-A0A367R3W6-F1
#
_cell.length_a   1.000
_cell.length_b   1.000
_cell.length_c   1.000
_cell.angle_alpha   90.00
_cell.angle_beta   90.00
_cell.angle_gamma   90.00
#
_symmetry.space_group_name_H-M   'P 1'
#
loop_
_entity.id
_entity.type
_entity.pdbx_description
1 polymer ?
#
loop_
_entity_poly.entity_id
_entity_poly.type
_entity_poly.pdbx_seq_one_letter_code
_entity_poly.pdbx_strand_id
1 'polypeptide(L)'
;MVALAILRVEKLKSFGNIGGSEKHTARLQDTPNADTTKKNIRLIGIEDDSPLEVLVKNKIANTTLHKPRKDAVLCSDIFLSASPEYFRPDDPSNAGEWDNPRMLDFVKASRSWLVNNYGDKCVRAELHLDEATPHIHAYVVPINEKTKQLSHKEMFGGNGRAASIKLSKLQDSYAAALAPLGIERGVKGSKATHTKVKEYYQAVNSEPLTAVITNNQLAPTPFESASSYVTRIQSDDQFQAINHQLADRKFLIERLERAEQRARASEKERQQLEKRVRSLEAQTQQLRDLALEDVAWELGLNCDRTHQSRWKGHGHIINIDGPKFYDFAPDQQKGSGGAIDLVMHVNQCNLRQAVVWLDERFGESGAERAAIAKAKTVAAEIIQLEPRTPFQLPVEEKSKWQGVSNYLTQKRGIPENFVELLHKRGLVYADDQQNAVFVMRNLGEEPQALGAFVRGTRGENNTFKGYEFGTKRREGWFHFRLGGQPTDPVEKVVLLKSPIDAVSFAMLEYQRLGDVPPNRTLYMAVDNPKSLPVEQLQNIPNVQVAFDSDDSGNAAARAAKELLPQSKRLKCKADDWNQQLLDYGQQLRQQNQQQQEQDDELSL
;
A
#
# COMPACT_ATOMS: atom_id res chain seq x y z
N MET A 1 3.07 9.35 31.42
CA MET A 1 3.80 8.73 30.28
C MET A 1 3.83 7.24 30.49
N VAL A 2 3.84 6.44 29.42
CA VAL A 2 3.92 4.97 29.54
C VAL A 2 5.38 4.57 29.75
N ALA A 3 5.66 3.74 30.75
CA ALA A 3 7.01 3.24 31.00
C ALA A 3 7.42 2.20 29.95
N LEU A 4 8.69 2.22 29.52
CA LEU A 4 9.20 1.32 28.49
C LEU A 4 10.26 0.37 29.05
N ALA A 5 10.27 -0.87 28.57
CA ALA A 5 11.28 -1.86 28.85
C ALA A 5 12.59 -1.51 28.13
N ILE A 6 13.70 -1.54 28.87
CA ILE A 6 15.05 -1.25 28.33
C ILE A 6 15.89 -2.51 28.43
N LEU A 7 16.29 -3.05 27.28
CA LEU A 7 17.20 -4.18 27.18
C LEU A 7 18.29 -3.89 26.15
N ARG A 8 19.55 -4.17 26.51
CA ARG A 8 20.69 -4.09 25.59
C ARG A 8 21.65 -5.25 25.86
N VAL A 9 22.30 -5.74 24.80
CA VAL A 9 23.33 -6.77 24.90
C VAL A 9 24.66 -6.23 24.36
N GLU A 10 25.70 -6.30 25.18
CA GLU A 10 27.07 -5.94 24.82
C GLU A 10 27.98 -7.18 24.75
N LYS A 11 28.97 -7.16 23.83
CA LYS A 11 29.86 -8.30 23.55
C LYS A 11 31.20 -8.12 24.25
N LEU A 12 31.55 -9.04 25.15
CA LEU A 12 32.86 -9.08 25.81
C LEU A 12 33.72 -10.16 25.15
N LYS A 13 34.71 -9.74 24.36
CA LYS A 13 35.51 -10.65 23.50
C LYS A 13 36.86 -11.06 24.10
N SER A 14 37.32 -10.37 25.14
CA SER A 14 38.57 -10.68 25.83
C SER A 14 38.35 -10.68 27.34
N PHE A 15 39.21 -11.41 28.06
CA PHE A 15 39.21 -11.36 29.52
C PHE A 15 39.53 -9.95 30.05
N GLY A 16 40.32 -9.16 29.32
CA GLY A 16 40.49 -7.74 29.62
C GLY A 16 39.19 -6.93 29.53
N ASN A 17 38.30 -7.22 28.55
CA ASN A 17 36.98 -6.58 28.50
C ASN A 17 36.09 -7.01 29.66
N ILE A 18 36.15 -8.29 30.05
CA ILE A 18 35.39 -8.83 31.18
C ILE A 18 35.86 -8.19 32.49
N GLY A 19 37.16 -8.16 32.75
CA GLY A 19 37.73 -7.52 33.93
C GLY A 19 37.50 -6.00 33.95
N GLY A 20 37.53 -5.33 32.79
CA GLY A 20 37.17 -3.91 32.69
C GLY A 20 35.70 -3.64 33.01
N SER A 21 34.79 -4.49 32.52
CA SER A 21 33.36 -4.43 32.86
C SER A 21 33.14 -4.65 34.35
N GLU A 22 33.80 -5.67 34.92
CA GLU A 22 33.74 -5.94 36.36
C GLU A 22 34.29 -4.80 37.21
N LYS A 23 35.41 -4.16 36.82
CA LYS A 23 35.92 -3.00 37.56
C LYS A 23 34.88 -1.88 37.66
N HIS A 24 34.07 -1.70 36.61
CA HIS A 24 32.94 -0.77 36.63
C HIS A 24 31.80 -1.28 37.53
N THR A 25 31.34 -2.53 37.39
CA THR A 25 30.17 -3.03 38.13
C THR A 25 30.44 -3.32 39.61
N ALA A 26 31.66 -3.75 39.95
CA ALA A 26 32.13 -3.98 41.31
C ALA A 26 32.80 -2.75 41.95
N ARG A 27 32.77 -1.58 41.29
CA ARG A 27 33.33 -0.30 41.78
C ARG A 27 34.80 -0.37 42.21
N LEU A 28 35.60 -1.15 41.48
CA LEU A 28 37.05 -1.24 41.68
C LEU A 28 37.82 -0.10 40.97
N GLN A 29 37.11 0.83 40.35
CA GLN A 29 37.62 2.05 39.74
C GLN A 29 36.69 3.22 40.07
N ASP A 30 37.23 4.44 40.14
CA ASP A 30 36.44 5.65 40.39
C ASP A 30 35.37 5.82 39.31
N THR A 31 34.12 6.00 39.76
CA THR A 31 32.92 6.10 38.91
C THR A 31 32.18 7.37 39.31
N PRO A 32 32.41 8.51 38.63
CA PRO A 32 31.98 9.84 39.10
C PRO A 32 30.47 10.03 39.32
N ASN A 33 29.64 9.20 38.70
CA ASN A 33 28.18 9.25 38.78
C ASN A 33 27.59 8.22 39.76
N ALA A 34 28.43 7.50 40.53
CA ALA A 34 28.00 6.52 41.51
C ALA A 34 27.96 7.11 42.94
N ASP A 35 26.84 6.92 43.63
CA ASP A 35 26.65 7.27 45.04
C ASP A 35 27.19 6.15 45.94
N THR A 36 28.34 6.41 46.58
CA THR A 36 29.05 5.44 47.43
C THR A 36 28.29 5.03 48.69
N THR A 37 27.21 5.73 49.04
CA THR A 37 26.36 5.37 50.19
C THR A 37 25.38 4.25 49.87
N LYS A 38 25.11 4.01 48.58
CA LYS A 38 24.18 2.99 48.08
C LYS A 38 24.95 1.72 47.73
N LYS A 39 24.36 0.55 48.06
CA LYS A 39 24.97 -0.76 47.82
C LYS A 39 24.28 -1.49 46.67
N ASN A 40 25.09 -2.05 45.78
CA ASN A 40 24.62 -2.92 44.71
C ASN A 40 24.32 -4.32 45.26
N ILE A 41 23.36 -5.02 44.64
CA ILE A 41 22.82 -6.28 45.15
C ILE A 41 23.06 -7.40 44.14
N ARG A 42 23.63 -8.52 44.58
CA ARG A 42 23.81 -9.71 43.75
C ARG A 42 22.49 -10.48 43.65
N LEU A 43 22.01 -10.70 42.42
CA LEU A 43 20.74 -11.38 42.13
C LEU A 43 20.93 -12.85 41.71
N ILE A 44 22.03 -13.12 40.99
CA ILE A 44 22.43 -14.44 40.47
C ILE A 44 23.95 -14.54 40.63
N GLY A 45 24.44 -15.71 41.05
CA GLY A 45 25.86 -15.99 41.29
C GLY A 45 26.16 -16.33 42.74
N ILE A 46 27.40 -16.74 43.02
CA ILE A 46 27.88 -17.01 44.39
C ILE A 46 28.16 -15.67 45.07
N GLU A 47 27.83 -15.55 46.36
CA GLU A 47 28.15 -14.37 47.19
C GLU A 47 29.60 -14.42 47.70
N ASP A 48 30.55 -14.49 46.78
CA ASP A 48 31.98 -14.43 47.09
C ASP A 48 32.68 -13.34 46.25
N ASP A 49 33.94 -13.06 46.59
CA ASP A 49 34.79 -12.08 45.87
C ASP A 49 35.48 -12.70 44.64
N SER A 50 34.95 -13.81 44.12
CA SER A 50 35.52 -14.45 42.93
C SER A 50 35.45 -13.51 41.72
N PRO A 51 36.59 -13.22 41.05
CA PRO A 51 36.58 -12.36 39.88
C PRO A 51 35.71 -12.95 38.76
N LEU A 52 34.97 -12.10 38.06
CA LEU A 52 34.09 -12.49 36.94
C LEU A 52 34.88 -13.23 35.86
N GLU A 53 36.12 -12.81 35.62
CA GLU A 53 37.03 -13.49 34.72
C GLU A 53 37.20 -14.97 35.08
N VAL A 54 37.35 -15.29 36.37
CA VAL A 54 37.49 -16.67 36.86
C VAL A 54 36.18 -17.43 36.68
N LEU A 55 35.05 -16.83 37.02
CA LEU A 55 33.72 -17.44 36.84
C LEU A 55 33.46 -17.79 35.37
N VAL A 56 33.75 -16.87 34.44
CA VAL A 56 33.60 -17.10 33.00
C VAL A 56 34.57 -18.16 32.50
N LYS A 57 35.85 -18.13 32.93
CA LYS A 57 36.84 -19.17 32.57
C LYS A 57 36.38 -20.55 33.01
N ASN A 58 35.94 -20.68 34.26
CA ASN A 58 35.47 -21.94 34.83
C ASN A 58 34.22 -22.44 34.07
N LYS A 59 33.26 -21.55 33.78
CA LYS A 59 32.07 -21.92 33.00
C LYS A 59 32.43 -22.44 31.60
N ILE A 60 33.35 -21.77 30.91
CA ILE A 60 33.82 -22.19 29.58
C ILE A 60 34.55 -23.54 29.68
N ALA A 61 35.50 -23.68 30.60
CA ALA A 61 36.29 -24.90 30.78
C ALA A 61 35.42 -26.11 31.11
N ASN A 62 34.40 -25.94 31.95
CA ASN A 62 33.54 -27.03 32.40
C ASN A 62 32.46 -27.44 31.37
N THR A 63 32.12 -26.55 30.43
CA THR A 63 30.95 -26.77 29.55
C THR A 63 31.31 -26.90 28.06
N THR A 64 32.47 -26.39 27.64
CA THR A 64 32.88 -26.44 26.22
C THR A 64 33.84 -27.60 25.95
N LEU A 65 33.71 -28.24 24.78
CA LEU A 65 34.58 -29.36 24.37
C LEU A 65 35.89 -28.90 23.72
N HIS A 66 35.93 -27.66 23.21
CA HIS A 66 37.05 -27.14 22.45
C HIS A 66 37.42 -25.74 22.93
N LYS A 67 38.71 -25.41 22.80
CA LYS A 67 39.22 -24.06 23.07
C LYS A 67 38.44 -23.03 22.24
N PRO A 68 37.96 -21.92 22.84
CA PRO A 68 37.31 -20.86 22.10
C PRO A 68 38.18 -20.30 20.98
N ARG A 69 37.56 -20.00 19.82
CA ARG A 69 38.18 -19.27 18.72
C ARG A 69 38.67 -17.89 19.18
N LYS A 70 39.73 -17.38 18.56
CA LYS A 70 40.40 -16.11 18.93
C LYS A 70 39.49 -14.88 18.94
N ASP A 71 38.43 -14.88 18.14
CA ASP A 71 37.44 -13.80 18.02
C ASP A 71 36.07 -14.18 18.62
N ALA A 72 36.03 -15.24 19.44
CA ALA A 72 34.83 -15.63 20.17
C ALA A 72 34.38 -14.50 21.10
N VAL A 73 33.06 -14.33 21.22
CA VAL A 73 32.49 -13.57 22.33
C VAL A 73 32.50 -14.50 23.53
N LEU A 74 33.30 -14.16 24.55
CA LEU A 74 33.52 -14.99 25.74
C LEU A 74 32.37 -14.85 26.73
N CYS A 75 31.83 -13.64 26.84
CA CYS A 75 30.69 -13.31 27.69
C CYS A 75 29.84 -12.21 27.04
N SER A 76 28.56 -12.17 27.35
CA SER A 76 27.64 -11.10 26.92
C SER A 76 27.11 -10.41 28.16
N ASP A 77 27.23 -9.08 28.22
CA ASP A 77 26.62 -8.27 29.26
C ASP A 77 25.22 -7.86 28.80
N ILE A 78 24.20 -8.34 29.49
CA ILE A 78 22.81 -7.96 29.28
C ILE A 78 22.48 -6.86 30.29
N PHE A 79 22.28 -5.65 29.78
CA PHE A 79 21.76 -4.52 30.54
C PHE A 79 20.23 -4.57 30.53
N LEU A 80 19.62 -4.53 31.72
CA LEU A 80 18.18 -4.56 31.93
C LEU A 80 17.75 -3.36 32.79
N SER A 81 16.75 -2.60 32.34
CA SER A 81 16.13 -1.52 33.12
C SER A 81 14.71 -1.23 32.59
N ALA A 82 14.08 -0.19 33.12
CA ALA A 82 12.85 0.40 32.62
C ALA A 82 12.99 1.93 32.60
N SER A 83 12.10 2.63 31.91
CA SER A 83 12.12 4.09 31.92
C SER A 83 11.94 4.66 33.35
N PRO A 84 12.51 5.84 33.66
CA PRO A 84 12.40 6.48 34.98
C PRO A 84 10.99 6.59 35.53
N GLU A 85 9.99 6.80 34.67
CA GLU A 85 8.58 6.94 35.04
C GLU A 85 8.02 5.70 35.73
N TYR A 86 8.63 4.53 35.54
CA TYR A 86 8.27 3.34 36.31
C TYR A 86 8.80 3.42 37.74
N PHE A 87 10.07 3.75 37.92
CA PHE A 87 10.71 3.75 39.23
C PHE A 87 10.31 4.94 40.09
N ARG A 88 9.96 6.07 39.48
CA ARG A 88 9.59 7.32 40.15
C ARG A 88 8.42 7.96 39.39
N PRO A 89 7.19 7.44 39.60
CA PRO A 89 6.01 7.87 38.85
C PRO A 89 5.60 9.31 39.13
N ASP A 90 5.88 9.80 40.34
CA ASP A 90 5.49 11.15 40.78
C ASP A 90 6.49 12.22 40.32
N ASP A 91 7.78 11.88 40.23
CA ASP A 91 8.82 12.78 39.73
C ASP A 91 9.91 12.03 38.93
N PRO A 92 9.71 11.80 37.62
CA PRO A 92 10.69 11.14 36.76
C PRO A 92 12.05 11.84 36.63
N SER A 93 12.18 13.09 37.09
CA SER A 93 13.42 13.86 36.99
C SER A 93 14.35 13.66 38.19
N ASN A 94 13.83 13.15 39.32
CA ASN A 94 14.58 12.98 40.57
C ASN A 94 15.55 11.78 40.49
N ALA A 95 16.73 12.00 39.89
CA ALA A 95 17.75 10.97 39.68
C ALA A 95 18.28 10.39 40.99
N GLY A 96 18.46 9.06 41.03
CA GLY A 96 18.95 8.35 42.20
C GLY A 96 17.86 7.94 43.21
N GLU A 97 16.62 8.41 43.06
CA GLU A 97 15.48 7.99 43.86
C GLU A 97 14.61 6.96 43.12
N TRP A 98 13.93 6.10 43.88
CA TRP A 98 12.99 5.10 43.36
C TRP A 98 11.95 4.67 44.40
N ASP A 99 10.80 4.20 43.92
CA ASP A 99 9.79 3.50 44.70
C ASP A 99 10.24 2.05 44.96
N ASN A 100 10.40 1.70 46.24
CA ASN A 100 10.95 0.41 46.65
C ASN A 100 10.07 -0.80 46.24
N PRO A 101 8.73 -0.79 46.43
CA PRO A 101 7.87 -1.86 45.93
C PRO A 101 8.01 -2.12 44.41
N ARG A 102 7.98 -1.07 43.58
CA ARG A 102 8.13 -1.19 42.12
C ARG A 102 9.51 -1.69 41.74
N MET A 103 10.55 -1.20 42.40
CA MET A 103 11.92 -1.71 42.20
C MET A 103 12.00 -3.20 42.49
N LEU A 104 11.41 -3.68 43.60
CA LEU A 104 11.40 -5.10 43.93
C LEU A 104 10.64 -5.96 42.92
N ASP A 105 9.51 -5.48 42.39
CA ASP A 105 8.74 -6.20 41.38
C ASP A 105 9.48 -6.27 40.04
N PHE A 106 10.14 -5.17 39.64
CA PHE A 106 11.05 -5.17 38.50
C PHE A 106 12.19 -6.18 38.66
N VAL A 107 12.82 -6.23 39.85
CA VAL A 107 13.90 -7.18 40.15
C VAL A 107 13.39 -8.63 40.05
N LYS A 108 12.23 -8.93 40.62
CA LYS A 108 11.62 -10.28 40.56
C LYS A 108 11.34 -10.70 39.11
N ALA A 109 10.71 -9.84 38.32
CA ALA A 109 10.39 -10.13 36.93
C ALA A 109 11.65 -10.32 36.08
N SER A 110 12.63 -9.42 36.22
CA SER A 110 13.90 -9.46 35.49
C SER A 110 14.74 -10.69 35.84
N ARG A 111 14.85 -11.03 37.13
CA ARG A 111 15.54 -12.23 37.60
C ARG A 111 14.87 -13.49 37.06
N SER A 112 13.54 -13.58 37.13
CA SER A 112 12.78 -14.72 36.61
C SER A 112 12.99 -14.89 35.11
N TRP A 113 12.98 -13.78 34.36
CA TRP A 113 13.27 -13.80 32.92
C TRP A 113 14.70 -14.29 32.63
N LEU A 114 15.71 -13.81 33.37
CA LEU A 114 17.10 -14.27 33.21
C LEU A 114 17.24 -15.77 33.46
N VAL A 115 16.66 -16.28 34.55
CA VAL A 115 16.70 -17.71 34.90
C VAL A 115 16.00 -18.54 33.84
N ASN A 116 14.81 -18.14 33.39
CA ASN A 116 14.03 -18.89 32.40
C ASN A 116 14.69 -18.93 31.02
N ASN A 117 15.39 -17.84 30.62
CA ASN A 117 15.98 -17.75 29.28
C ASN A 117 17.42 -18.29 29.22
N TYR A 118 18.19 -18.14 30.30
CA TYR A 118 19.64 -18.45 30.28
C TYR A 118 20.06 -19.47 31.33
N GLY A 119 19.29 -19.65 32.41
CA GLY A 119 19.61 -20.60 33.48
C GLY A 119 21.04 -20.43 34.00
N ASP A 120 21.75 -21.56 34.06
CA ASP A 120 23.14 -21.65 34.54
C ASP A 120 24.18 -21.00 33.61
N LYS A 121 23.78 -20.53 32.42
CA LYS A 121 24.65 -19.74 31.53
C LYS A 121 24.81 -18.31 32.03
N CYS A 122 23.86 -17.79 32.81
CA CYS A 122 24.01 -16.53 33.53
C CYS A 122 24.88 -16.77 34.77
N VAL A 123 26.15 -16.39 34.67
CA VAL A 123 27.14 -16.67 35.73
C VAL A 123 27.08 -15.66 36.86
N ARG A 124 26.62 -14.44 36.57
CA ARG A 124 26.44 -13.37 37.56
C ARG A 124 25.40 -12.36 37.08
N ALA A 125 24.56 -11.87 37.98
CA ALA A 125 23.71 -10.70 37.74
C ALA A 125 23.70 -9.79 38.96
N GLU A 126 23.92 -8.50 38.75
CA GLU A 126 24.05 -7.49 39.82
C GLU A 126 23.09 -6.32 39.53
N LEU A 127 22.27 -5.99 40.53
CA LEU A 127 21.41 -4.81 40.55
C LEU A 127 22.23 -3.62 41.05
N HIS A 128 22.28 -2.58 40.23
CA HIS A 128 22.88 -1.31 40.58
C HIS A 128 21.82 -0.34 41.07
N LEU A 129 22.08 0.25 42.24
CA LEU A 129 21.21 1.23 42.90
C LEU A 129 21.94 2.55 43.19
N ASP A 130 23.24 2.59 42.93
CA ASP A 130 24.13 3.72 43.17
C ASP A 130 24.19 4.71 41.99
N GLU A 131 23.46 4.48 40.91
CA GLU A 131 23.39 5.40 39.76
C GLU A 131 22.00 6.04 39.62
N ALA A 132 21.77 6.79 38.53
CA ALA A 132 20.56 7.60 38.34
C ALA A 132 19.25 6.81 38.27
N THR A 133 19.27 5.54 37.82
CA THR A 133 18.06 4.70 37.68
C THR A 133 18.43 3.25 37.95
N PRO A 134 17.63 2.49 38.74
CA PRO A 134 17.89 1.08 38.97
C PRO A 134 18.05 0.29 37.67
N HIS A 135 19.11 -0.50 37.57
CA HIS A 135 19.39 -1.34 36.40
C HIS A 135 20.21 -2.56 36.78
N ILE A 136 20.17 -3.58 35.93
CA ILE A 136 20.86 -4.86 36.17
C ILE A 136 21.88 -5.09 35.06
N HIS A 137 23.09 -5.47 35.47
CA HIS A 137 24.09 -6.07 34.59
C HIS A 137 24.08 -7.58 34.78
N ALA A 138 23.78 -8.32 33.73
CA ALA A 138 23.73 -9.78 33.75
C ALA A 138 24.72 -10.39 32.75
N TYR A 139 25.68 -11.14 33.27
CA TYR A 139 26.77 -11.74 32.53
C TYR A 139 26.41 -13.15 32.09
N VAL A 140 26.23 -13.34 30.78
CA VAL A 140 25.80 -14.61 30.16
C VAL A 140 26.89 -15.17 29.26
N VAL A 141 27.32 -16.41 29.53
CA VAL A 141 28.27 -17.14 28.68
C VAL A 141 27.51 -17.80 27.54
N PRO A 142 27.77 -17.44 26.27
CA PRO A 142 26.89 -17.81 25.16
C PRO A 142 27.16 -19.23 24.64
N ILE A 143 26.85 -20.26 25.44
CA ILE A 143 27.11 -21.66 25.11
C ILE A 143 25.98 -22.22 24.23
N ASN A 144 26.36 -22.83 23.10
CA ASN A 144 25.47 -23.69 22.32
C ASN A 144 25.49 -25.11 22.92
N GLU A 145 24.33 -25.58 23.38
CA GLU A 145 24.18 -26.89 24.00
C GLU A 145 24.44 -28.07 23.06
N LYS A 146 24.16 -27.91 21.76
CA LYS A 146 24.33 -28.97 20.76
C LYS A 146 25.79 -29.14 20.35
N THR A 147 26.48 -28.02 20.12
CA THR A 147 27.88 -28.06 19.64
C THR A 147 28.89 -28.01 20.78
N LYS A 148 28.45 -27.67 22.01
CA LYS A 148 29.31 -27.43 23.17
C LYS A 148 30.44 -26.43 22.86
N GLN A 149 30.12 -25.41 22.07
CA GLN A 149 30.99 -24.30 21.71
C GLN A 149 30.34 -22.96 22.06
N LEU A 150 31.14 -21.90 22.12
CA LEU A 150 30.64 -20.54 22.29
C LEU A 150 30.03 -20.01 20.98
N SER A 151 28.78 -19.57 21.04
CA SER A 151 28.01 -19.06 19.91
C SER A 151 27.09 -17.91 20.32
N HIS A 152 27.65 -16.71 20.48
CA HIS A 152 26.85 -15.50 20.65
C HIS A 152 25.94 -15.22 19.45
N LYS A 153 26.37 -15.58 18.24
CA LYS A 153 25.55 -15.44 17.03
C LYS A 153 24.29 -16.28 17.13
N GLU A 154 24.37 -17.50 17.65
CA GLU A 154 23.18 -18.31 17.83
C GLU A 154 22.34 -17.86 19.01
N MET A 155 22.93 -17.38 20.10
CA MET A 155 22.15 -16.92 21.24
C MET A 155 21.41 -15.61 20.95
N PHE A 156 22.12 -14.60 20.43
CA PHE A 156 21.62 -13.22 20.29
C PHE A 156 21.62 -12.69 18.84
N GLY A 157 22.04 -13.47 17.84
CA GLY A 157 22.33 -12.95 16.49
C GLY A 157 21.88 -13.79 15.29
N GLY A 158 22.52 -13.50 14.15
CA GLY A 158 22.30 -14.00 12.79
C GLY A 158 23.18 -13.18 11.81
N ASN A 159 23.05 -13.38 10.49
CA ASN A 159 23.59 -12.44 9.50
C ASN A 159 22.44 -11.57 8.97
N GLY A 160 22.67 -10.26 8.77
CA GLY A 160 21.69 -9.34 8.19
C GLY A 160 20.32 -9.36 8.87
N ARG A 161 19.26 -9.57 8.09
CA ARG A 161 17.85 -9.53 8.55
C ARG A 161 17.53 -10.54 9.66
N ALA A 162 18.18 -11.71 9.66
CA ALA A 162 17.95 -12.73 10.68
C ALA A 162 18.37 -12.26 12.09
N ALA A 163 19.46 -11.49 12.19
CA ALA A 163 19.91 -10.91 13.46
C ALA A 163 18.89 -9.89 14.00
N SER A 164 18.40 -9.01 13.12
CA SER A 164 17.39 -8.00 13.47
C SER A 164 16.09 -8.63 13.98
N ILE A 165 15.60 -9.68 13.33
CA ILE A 165 14.41 -10.43 13.77
C ILE A 165 14.65 -11.04 15.16
N LYS A 166 15.82 -11.66 15.37
CA LYS A 166 16.13 -12.33 16.64
C LYS A 166 16.24 -11.35 17.81
N LEU A 167 16.94 -10.23 17.61
CA LEU A 167 17.01 -9.16 18.60
C LEU A 167 15.64 -8.51 18.85
N SER A 168 14.81 -8.39 17.81
CA SER A 168 13.43 -7.89 17.96
C SER A 168 12.57 -8.83 18.81
N LYS A 169 12.70 -10.15 18.62
CA LYS A 169 12.07 -11.17 19.47
C LYS A 169 12.61 -11.16 20.90
N LEU A 170 13.89 -10.85 21.09
CA LEU A 170 14.48 -10.68 22.42
C LEU A 170 13.83 -9.51 23.17
N GLN A 171 13.65 -8.37 22.49
CA GLN A 171 12.91 -7.22 23.03
C GLN A 171 11.43 -7.55 23.28
N ASP A 172 10.78 -8.30 22.38
CA ASP A 172 9.41 -8.79 22.57
C ASP A 172 9.30 -9.66 23.84
N SER A 173 10.24 -10.59 24.04
CA SER A 173 10.29 -11.51 25.17
C SER A 173 10.46 -10.79 26.51
N TYR A 174 11.38 -9.84 26.59
CA TYR A 174 11.61 -9.08 27.81
C TYR A 174 10.43 -8.15 28.15
N ALA A 175 9.86 -7.48 27.16
CA ALA A 175 8.66 -6.67 27.36
C ALA A 175 7.47 -7.51 27.84
N ALA A 176 7.30 -8.74 27.32
CA ALA A 176 6.24 -9.65 27.79
C ALA A 176 6.41 -10.02 29.27
N ALA A 177 7.65 -10.15 29.76
CA ALA A 177 7.92 -10.43 31.16
C ALA A 177 7.60 -9.24 32.09
N LEU A 178 7.74 -8.01 31.60
CA LEU A 178 7.46 -6.79 32.36
C LEU A 178 6.03 -6.25 32.16
N ALA A 179 5.28 -6.77 31.18
CA ALA A 179 3.92 -6.32 30.88
C ALA A 179 2.96 -6.33 32.09
N PRO A 180 2.99 -7.32 33.00
CA PRO A 180 2.16 -7.29 34.21
C PRO A 180 2.43 -6.09 35.14
N LEU A 181 3.61 -5.47 35.03
CA LEU A 181 4.02 -4.29 35.81
C LEU A 181 3.56 -2.97 35.16
N GLY A 182 2.88 -3.02 34.02
CA GLY A 182 2.51 -1.84 33.22
C GLY A 182 3.67 -1.25 32.43
N ILE A 183 4.76 -2.00 32.24
CA ILE A 183 5.92 -1.59 31.44
C ILE A 183 5.75 -2.16 30.02
N GLU A 184 5.72 -1.28 29.04
CA GLU A 184 5.49 -1.63 27.64
C GLU A 184 6.79 -1.85 26.86
N ARG A 185 6.64 -2.45 25.69
CA ARG A 185 7.76 -2.64 24.75
C ARG A 185 8.19 -1.29 24.16
N GLY A 186 9.50 -1.07 24.05
CA GLY A 186 10.03 0.01 23.21
C GLY A 186 9.58 -0.09 21.74
N VAL A 187 9.70 1.01 20.98
CA VAL A 187 9.22 1.09 19.59
C VAL A 187 9.85 0.01 18.70
N LYS A 188 9.02 -0.81 18.04
CA LYS A 188 9.48 -1.85 17.12
C LYS A 188 9.96 -1.23 15.81
N GLY A 189 11.17 -1.60 15.38
CA GLY A 189 11.79 -1.01 14.19
C GLY A 189 12.33 0.42 14.39
N SER A 190 12.56 0.84 15.65
CA SER A 190 13.18 2.13 15.96
C SER A 190 14.47 2.33 15.17
N LYS A 191 14.61 3.50 14.53
CA LYS A 191 15.83 3.96 13.86
C LYS A 191 16.79 4.71 14.79
N ALA A 192 16.46 4.76 16.10
CA ALA A 192 17.32 5.41 17.08
C ALA A 192 18.67 4.69 17.17
N THR A 193 19.75 5.44 17.04
CA THR A 193 21.11 4.95 17.26
C THR A 193 21.42 5.00 18.75
N HIS A 194 22.05 3.95 19.29
CA HIS A 194 22.53 3.98 20.66
C HIS A 194 23.60 5.07 20.82
N THR A 195 23.36 6.02 21.71
CA THR A 195 24.33 7.06 22.10
C THR A 195 25.09 6.57 23.34
N LYS A 196 26.41 6.73 23.37
CA LYS A 196 27.18 6.32 24.55
C LYS A 196 26.81 7.19 25.75
N VAL A 197 26.89 6.63 26.95
CA VAL A 197 26.56 7.30 28.22
C VAL A 197 27.31 8.64 28.38
N LYS A 198 28.60 8.70 27.98
CA LYS A 198 29.42 9.92 27.98
C LYS A 198 28.90 11.02 27.02
N GLU A 199 28.40 10.64 25.85
CA GLU A 199 27.85 11.55 24.84
C GLU A 199 26.45 12.05 25.25
N TYR A 200 25.66 11.20 25.91
CA TYR A 200 24.38 11.58 26.53
C TYR A 200 24.58 12.55 27.70
N TYR A 201 25.52 12.28 28.61
CA TYR A 201 25.85 13.19 29.71
C TYR A 201 26.49 14.49 29.22
N GLN A 202 27.29 14.49 28.15
CA GLN A 202 27.73 15.75 27.53
C GLN A 202 26.58 16.57 26.95
N ALA A 203 25.50 15.94 26.49
CA ALA A 203 24.33 16.63 25.94
C ALA A 203 23.30 17.04 27.01
N VAL A 204 23.24 16.36 28.16
CA VAL A 204 22.25 16.57 29.24
C VAL A 204 22.83 17.33 30.44
N ASN A 205 24.10 17.09 30.79
CA ASN A 205 24.78 17.67 31.95
C ASN A 205 25.80 18.77 31.60
N SER A 206 25.95 19.18 30.34
CA SER A 206 26.68 20.42 30.05
C SER A 206 25.89 21.56 30.69
N GLU A 207 26.27 22.01 31.89
CA GLU A 207 25.59 23.04 32.68
C GLU A 207 25.64 24.42 31.98
N PRO A 208 24.51 24.98 31.50
CA PRO A 208 24.50 26.36 31.02
C PRO A 208 23.56 27.23 31.87
N LEU A 209 22.65 26.64 32.64
CA LEU A 209 21.60 27.35 33.39
C LEU A 209 22.07 27.81 34.77
N THR A 210 22.94 27.04 35.44
CA THR A 210 23.44 27.40 36.77
C THR A 210 24.51 28.49 36.72
N ALA A 211 25.30 28.55 35.63
CA ALA A 211 26.33 29.56 35.43
C ALA A 211 25.75 30.97 35.15
N VAL A 212 24.60 31.08 34.47
CA VAL A 212 23.96 32.38 34.18
C VAL A 212 23.40 33.05 35.44
N ILE A 213 22.95 32.26 36.43
CA ILE A 213 22.37 32.79 37.67
C ILE A 213 23.46 33.18 38.69
N THR A 214 24.67 32.63 38.56
CA THR A 214 25.77 32.85 39.51
C THR A 214 26.88 33.80 38.99
N ASN A 215 26.92 34.12 37.69
CA ASN A 215 27.90 35.07 37.15
C ASN A 215 27.41 36.53 37.27
N ASN A 216 27.93 37.24 38.29
CA ASN A 216 27.71 38.68 38.52
C ASN A 216 28.19 39.61 37.38
N GLN A 217 28.84 39.09 36.34
CA GLN A 217 29.38 39.87 35.20
C GLN A 217 28.32 40.22 34.14
N LEU A 218 27.20 39.49 34.09
CA LEU A 218 26.09 39.74 33.15
C LEU A 218 25.01 40.68 33.72
N ALA A 219 25.16 41.14 34.96
CA ALA A 219 24.23 42.10 35.56
C ALA A 219 24.38 43.51 34.92
N PRO A 220 23.29 44.31 34.86
CA PRO A 220 23.39 45.71 34.47
C PRO A 220 24.27 46.46 35.46
N THR A 221 25.22 47.26 34.97
CA THR A 221 26.01 48.13 35.85
C THR A 221 25.20 49.39 36.20
N PRO A 222 25.47 50.05 37.34
CA PRO A 222 24.82 51.31 37.67
C PRO A 222 25.00 52.32 36.53
N PHE A 223 23.89 52.94 36.10
CA PHE A 223 23.83 53.96 35.03
C PHE A 223 24.07 53.47 33.59
N GLU A 224 24.07 52.16 33.33
CA GLU A 224 24.12 51.60 31.98
C GLU A 224 22.78 51.78 31.24
N SER A 225 22.82 52.26 29.98
CA SER A 225 21.61 52.36 29.16
C SER A 225 21.20 51.00 28.61
N ALA A 226 19.89 50.78 28.39
CA ALA A 226 19.38 49.51 27.88
C ALA A 226 20.03 49.08 26.54
N SER A 227 20.32 50.04 25.65
CA SER A 227 21.00 49.75 24.37
C SER A 227 22.45 49.34 24.58
N SER A 228 23.15 49.97 25.52
CA SER A 228 24.55 49.64 25.85
C SER A 228 24.64 48.26 26.51
N TYR A 229 23.71 47.95 27.41
CA TYR A 229 23.59 46.64 28.04
C TYR A 229 23.37 45.52 27.00
N VAL A 230 22.40 45.69 26.09
CA VAL A 230 22.14 44.70 25.02
C VAL A 230 23.36 44.52 24.13
N THR A 231 24.05 45.60 23.76
CA THR A 231 25.25 45.54 22.90
C THR A 231 26.41 44.81 23.58
N ARG A 232 26.63 45.08 24.87
CA ARG A 232 27.67 44.43 25.69
C ARG A 232 27.40 42.92 25.80
N ILE A 233 26.17 42.55 26.15
CA ILE A 233 25.77 41.14 26.29
C ILE A 233 25.87 40.40 24.95
N GLN A 234 25.47 41.04 23.84
CA GLN A 234 25.60 40.45 22.50
C GLN A 234 27.06 40.35 22.00
N SER A 235 27.99 41.13 22.54
CA SER A 235 29.41 41.09 22.16
C SER A 235 30.27 40.23 23.08
N ASP A 236 29.67 39.62 24.11
CA ASP A 236 30.36 38.76 25.07
C ASP A 236 30.48 37.32 24.54
N ASP A 237 31.72 36.84 24.42
CA ASP A 237 32.02 35.51 23.88
C ASP A 237 31.41 34.37 24.73
N GLN A 238 31.29 34.55 26.06
CA GLN A 238 30.67 33.55 26.93
C GLN A 238 29.16 33.52 26.73
N PHE A 239 28.51 34.68 26.60
CA PHE A 239 27.08 34.75 26.30
C PHE A 239 26.75 34.14 24.93
N GLN A 240 27.57 34.40 23.90
CA GLN A 240 27.40 33.80 22.58
C GLN A 240 27.58 32.27 22.61
N ALA A 241 28.58 31.76 23.33
CA ALA A 241 28.78 30.33 23.51
C ALA A 241 27.58 29.65 24.21
N ILE A 242 27.02 30.29 25.25
CA ILE A 242 25.84 29.79 25.98
C ILE A 242 24.59 29.82 25.09
N ASN A 243 24.37 30.90 24.33
CA ASN A 243 23.25 30.99 23.39
C ASN A 243 23.32 29.91 22.31
N HIS A 244 24.52 29.60 21.82
CA HIS A 244 24.73 28.52 20.86
C HIS A 244 24.36 27.15 21.47
N GLN A 245 24.81 26.87 22.71
CA GLN A 245 24.45 25.64 23.44
C GLN A 245 22.95 25.52 23.72
N LEU A 246 22.26 26.62 24.06
CA LEU A 246 20.81 26.64 24.26
C LEU A 246 20.06 26.38 22.95
N ALA A 247 20.53 26.95 21.84
CA ALA A 247 19.99 26.69 20.51
C ALA A 247 20.19 25.22 20.08
N ASP A 248 21.36 24.65 20.32
CA ASP A 248 21.67 23.24 20.04
C ASP A 248 20.79 22.30 20.87
N ARG A 249 20.60 22.60 22.16
CA ARG A 249 19.70 21.84 23.04
C ARG A 249 18.25 21.91 22.57
N LYS A 250 17.76 23.09 22.20
CA LYS A 250 16.42 23.28 21.65
C LYS A 250 16.24 22.47 20.36
N PHE A 251 17.24 22.52 19.47
CA PHE A 251 17.24 21.74 18.23
C PHE A 251 17.23 20.21 18.49
N LEU A 252 17.98 19.73 19.49
CA LEU A 252 18.00 18.32 19.88
C LEU A 252 16.65 17.86 20.46
N ILE A 253 16.02 18.67 21.32
CA ILE A 253 14.69 18.37 21.88
C ILE A 253 13.65 18.27 20.75
N GLU A 254 13.60 19.26 19.86
CA GLU A 254 12.69 19.23 18.71
C GLU A 254 12.94 18.01 17.81
N ARG A 255 14.21 17.63 17.60
CA ARG A 255 14.57 16.44 16.81
C ARG A 255 14.10 15.14 17.47
N LEU A 256 14.18 15.05 18.81
CA LEU A 256 13.69 13.90 19.57
C LEU A 256 12.16 13.81 19.52
N GLU A 257 11.45 14.93 19.71
CA GLU A 257 9.99 14.98 19.60
C GLU A 257 9.51 14.55 18.20
N ARG A 258 10.15 15.05 17.13
CA ARG A 258 9.85 14.64 15.75
C ARG A 258 10.10 13.14 15.53
N ALA A 259 11.16 12.59 16.13
CA ALA A 259 11.46 11.16 16.03
C ALA A 259 10.40 10.32 16.76
N GLU A 260 9.94 10.76 17.93
CA GLU A 260 8.89 10.11 18.70
C GLU A 260 7.54 10.14 17.96
N GLN A 261 7.14 11.29 17.41
CA GLN A 261 5.91 11.41 16.63
C GLN A 261 5.91 10.47 15.41
N ARG A 262 7.04 10.40 14.68
CA ARG A 262 7.21 9.47 13.55
C ARG A 262 7.10 8.01 13.98
N ALA A 263 7.68 7.67 15.13
CA ALA A 263 7.59 6.32 15.69
C ALA A 263 6.14 5.93 16.03
N ARG A 264 5.38 6.83 16.68
CA ARG A 264 3.96 6.61 17.00
C ARG A 264 3.10 6.45 15.73
N ALA A 265 3.32 7.30 14.73
CA ALA A 265 2.60 7.22 13.46
C ALA A 265 2.87 5.89 12.72
N SER A 266 4.13 5.49 12.65
CA SER A 266 4.55 4.21 12.03
C SER A 266 3.91 3.00 12.72
N GLU A 267 3.80 3.01 14.05
CA GLU A 267 3.17 1.92 14.79
C GLU A 267 1.67 1.83 14.52
N LYS A 268 0.98 2.98 14.44
CA LYS A 268 -0.45 3.02 14.10
C LYS A 268 -0.73 2.46 12.70
N GLU A 269 0.08 2.82 11.72
CA GLU A 269 -0.02 2.30 10.35
C GLU A 269 0.20 0.79 10.31
N ARG A 270 1.21 0.28 11.02
CA ARG A 270 1.50 -1.16 11.11
C ARG A 270 0.29 -1.94 11.65
N GLN A 271 -0.34 -1.46 12.72
CA GLN A 271 -1.52 -2.10 13.30
C GLN A 271 -2.71 -2.14 12.33
N GLN A 272 -2.88 -1.11 11.50
CA GLN A 272 -3.92 -1.10 10.46
C GLN A 272 -3.62 -2.13 9.36
N LEU A 273 -2.37 -2.22 8.92
CA LEU A 273 -1.94 -3.21 7.93
C LEU A 273 -2.13 -4.64 8.43
N GLU A 274 -1.78 -4.94 9.67
CA GLU A 274 -1.96 -6.28 10.25
C GLU A 274 -3.43 -6.69 10.31
N LYS A 275 -4.33 -5.76 10.67
CA LYS A 275 -5.78 -6.02 10.64
C LYS A 275 -6.26 -6.31 9.21
N ARG A 276 -5.75 -5.57 8.22
CA ARG A 276 -6.10 -5.77 6.81
C ARG A 276 -5.62 -7.11 6.26
N VAL A 277 -4.40 -7.52 6.60
CA VAL A 277 -3.86 -8.84 6.21
C VAL A 277 -4.73 -9.96 6.77
N ARG A 278 -5.06 -9.95 8.06
CA ARG A 278 -5.94 -10.96 8.67
C ARG A 278 -7.31 -11.02 8.00
N SER A 279 -7.88 -9.86 7.65
CA SER A 279 -9.17 -9.80 6.96
C SER A 279 -9.10 -10.41 5.55
N LEU A 280 -8.03 -10.16 4.80
CA LEU A 280 -7.81 -10.74 3.48
C LEU A 280 -7.58 -12.25 3.53
N GLU A 281 -6.84 -12.73 4.54
CA GLU A 281 -6.64 -14.17 4.79
C GLU A 281 -7.96 -14.87 5.08
N ALA A 282 -8.82 -14.28 5.90
CA ALA A 282 -10.16 -14.80 6.20
C ALA A 282 -11.06 -14.86 4.95
N GLN A 283 -11.07 -13.79 4.14
CA GLN A 283 -11.80 -13.79 2.85
C GLN A 283 -11.28 -14.85 1.90
N THR A 284 -9.96 -15.04 1.83
CA THR A 284 -9.36 -16.07 0.97
C THR A 284 -9.77 -17.47 1.41
N GLN A 285 -9.83 -17.72 2.72
CA GLN A 285 -10.26 -19.01 3.26
C GLN A 285 -11.74 -19.29 2.95
N GLN A 286 -12.60 -18.26 2.96
CA GLN A 286 -14.00 -18.38 2.53
C GLN A 286 -14.15 -18.70 1.04
N LEU A 287 -13.13 -18.48 0.21
CA LEU A 287 -13.18 -18.78 -1.23
C LEU A 287 -12.60 -20.14 -1.60
N ARG A 288 -12.01 -20.87 -0.63
CA ARG A 288 -11.43 -22.18 -0.87
C ARG A 288 -12.50 -23.26 -0.83
N ASP A 289 -12.46 -24.14 -1.83
CA ASP A 289 -13.23 -25.38 -1.86
C ASP A 289 -12.94 -26.24 -0.61
N LEU A 290 -13.81 -27.21 -0.34
CA LEU A 290 -13.58 -28.24 0.66
C LEU A 290 -12.39 -29.12 0.24
N ALA A 291 -11.59 -29.53 1.22
CA ALA A 291 -10.52 -30.49 0.97
C ALA A 291 -11.15 -31.83 0.54
N LEU A 292 -10.68 -32.38 -0.57
CA LEU A 292 -11.27 -33.60 -1.12
C LEU A 292 -11.04 -34.80 -0.20
N GLU A 293 -9.99 -34.78 0.61
CA GLU A 293 -9.69 -35.77 1.62
C GLU A 293 -10.76 -35.82 2.72
N ASP A 294 -11.21 -34.65 3.20
CA ASP A 294 -12.26 -34.56 4.20
C ASP A 294 -13.60 -35.05 3.62
N VAL A 295 -13.88 -34.68 2.37
CA VAL A 295 -15.07 -35.13 1.64
C VAL A 295 -15.04 -36.64 1.40
N ALA A 296 -13.90 -37.20 1.00
CA ALA A 296 -13.72 -38.64 0.82
C ALA A 296 -13.93 -39.43 2.12
N TRP A 297 -13.48 -38.87 3.25
CA TRP A 297 -13.71 -39.47 4.56
C TRP A 297 -15.20 -39.51 4.93
N GLU A 298 -15.92 -38.39 4.77
CA GLU A 298 -17.37 -38.32 5.01
C GLU A 298 -18.20 -39.20 4.05
N LEU A 299 -17.67 -39.45 2.84
CA LEU A 299 -18.24 -40.40 1.88
C LEU A 299 -18.02 -41.87 2.28
N GLY A 300 -17.33 -42.15 3.40
CA GLY A 300 -17.06 -43.50 3.89
C GLY A 300 -15.90 -44.19 3.19
N LEU A 301 -15.06 -43.46 2.45
CA LEU A 301 -13.85 -44.01 1.83
C LEU A 301 -12.72 -44.12 2.87
N ASN A 302 -11.95 -45.19 2.77
CA ASN A 302 -10.82 -45.45 3.66
C ASN A 302 -9.51 -45.10 2.98
N CYS A 303 -8.71 -44.23 3.61
CA CYS A 303 -7.37 -43.89 3.17
C CYS A 303 -6.42 -45.11 3.30
N ASP A 304 -5.67 -45.39 2.24
CA ASP A 304 -4.66 -46.43 2.22
C ASP A 304 -3.44 -46.01 3.05
N ARG A 305 -3.13 -46.79 4.10
CA ARG A 305 -2.02 -46.49 5.03
C ARG A 305 -0.65 -46.41 4.35
N THR A 306 -0.50 -47.04 3.19
CA THR A 306 0.77 -47.05 2.43
C THR A 306 0.84 -45.94 1.38
N HIS A 307 -0.30 -45.44 0.92
CA HIS A 307 -0.41 -44.40 -0.10
C HIS A 307 -1.48 -43.38 0.34
N GLN A 308 -1.07 -42.33 1.06
CA GLN A 308 -1.99 -41.37 1.70
C GLN A 308 -2.94 -40.64 0.73
N SER A 309 -2.63 -40.60 -0.56
CA SER A 309 -3.49 -40.02 -1.61
C SER A 309 -4.58 -40.97 -2.12
N ARG A 310 -4.53 -42.26 -1.77
CA ARG A 310 -5.43 -43.30 -2.30
C ARG A 310 -6.52 -43.65 -1.28
N TRP A 311 -7.77 -43.55 -1.70
CA TRP A 311 -8.97 -43.76 -0.91
C TRP A 311 -9.81 -44.89 -1.53
N LYS A 312 -10.22 -45.87 -0.72
CA LYS A 312 -10.93 -47.07 -1.18
C LYS A 312 -12.22 -47.28 -0.40
N GLY A 313 -13.29 -47.60 -1.11
CA GLY A 313 -14.59 -47.88 -0.49
C GLY A 313 -15.69 -47.92 -1.55
N HIS A 314 -16.77 -48.65 -1.28
CA HIS A 314 -17.95 -48.69 -2.14
C HIS A 314 -17.68 -49.04 -3.63
N GLY A 315 -16.64 -49.82 -3.91
CA GLY A 315 -16.25 -50.17 -5.28
C GLY A 315 -15.36 -49.15 -5.99
N HIS A 316 -14.96 -48.07 -5.33
CA HIS A 316 -14.11 -47.02 -5.87
C HIS A 316 -12.65 -47.13 -5.40
N ILE A 317 -11.72 -46.69 -6.25
CA ILE A 317 -10.30 -46.51 -5.91
C ILE A 317 -9.90 -45.09 -6.30
N ILE A 318 -10.21 -44.13 -5.44
CA ILE A 318 -10.04 -42.70 -5.68
C ILE A 318 -8.62 -42.28 -5.31
N ASN A 319 -7.89 -41.69 -6.24
CA ASN A 319 -6.65 -40.98 -5.96
C ASN A 319 -6.89 -39.47 -5.97
N ILE A 320 -6.53 -38.79 -4.88
CA ILE A 320 -6.71 -37.35 -4.72
C ILE A 320 -5.38 -36.65 -4.97
N ASP A 321 -5.40 -35.64 -5.85
CA ASP A 321 -4.26 -34.79 -6.20
C ASP A 321 -4.72 -33.32 -6.19
N GLY A 322 -4.57 -32.68 -5.03
CA GLY A 322 -5.03 -31.31 -4.79
C GLY A 322 -6.53 -31.16 -5.04
N PRO A 323 -6.97 -30.29 -5.97
CA PRO A 323 -8.39 -30.08 -6.25
C PRO A 323 -9.00 -31.14 -7.17
N LYS A 324 -8.24 -32.16 -7.58
CA LYS A 324 -8.69 -33.19 -8.53
C LYS A 324 -8.70 -34.56 -7.89
N PHE A 325 -9.54 -35.43 -8.44
CA PHE A 325 -9.54 -36.84 -8.11
C PHE A 325 -9.62 -37.70 -9.38
N TYR A 326 -9.11 -38.91 -9.28
CA TYR A 326 -9.14 -39.92 -10.35
C TYR A 326 -9.55 -41.26 -9.77
N ASP A 327 -10.59 -41.88 -10.33
CA ASP A 327 -11.00 -43.21 -9.95
C ASP A 327 -10.33 -44.27 -10.82
N PHE A 328 -9.64 -45.21 -10.18
CA PHE A 328 -8.93 -46.32 -10.79
C PHE A 328 -9.65 -47.66 -10.64
N ALA A 329 -10.89 -47.68 -10.14
CA ALA A 329 -11.66 -48.91 -10.15
C ALA A 329 -11.92 -49.40 -11.60
N PRO A 330 -11.88 -50.73 -11.85
CA PRO A 330 -11.89 -51.29 -13.21
C PRO A 330 -13.02 -50.78 -14.12
N ASP A 331 -14.20 -50.50 -13.54
CA ASP A 331 -15.41 -50.09 -14.27
C ASP A 331 -15.70 -48.58 -14.18
N GLN A 332 -14.84 -47.78 -13.53
CA GLN A 332 -15.14 -46.40 -13.13
C GLN A 332 -14.10 -45.37 -13.57
N GLN A 333 -13.21 -45.68 -14.53
CA GLN A 333 -12.10 -44.83 -14.99
C GLN A 333 -12.55 -43.41 -15.42
N LYS A 334 -12.72 -42.53 -14.44
CA LYS A 334 -13.20 -41.16 -14.57
C LYS A 334 -12.45 -40.31 -13.56
N GLY A 335 -12.11 -39.10 -13.97
CA GLY A 335 -11.51 -38.09 -13.11
C GLY A 335 -12.27 -36.78 -13.24
N SER A 336 -12.36 -36.05 -12.13
CA SER A 336 -13.00 -34.74 -12.08
C SER A 336 -12.36 -33.87 -10.99
N GLY A 337 -12.91 -32.68 -10.72
CA GLY A 337 -12.27 -31.71 -9.82
C GLY A 337 -13.24 -30.94 -8.94
N GLY A 338 -13.07 -31.07 -7.63
CA GLY A 338 -13.83 -30.35 -6.61
C GLY A 338 -14.76 -31.25 -5.80
N ALA A 339 -15.20 -30.74 -4.65
CA ALA A 339 -15.95 -31.51 -3.66
C ALA A 339 -17.29 -32.03 -4.19
N ILE A 340 -18.02 -31.18 -4.95
CA ILE A 340 -19.29 -31.55 -5.57
C ILE A 340 -19.13 -32.71 -6.54
N ASP A 341 -18.10 -32.67 -7.39
CA ASP A 341 -17.88 -33.72 -8.38
C ASP A 341 -17.52 -35.06 -7.72
N LEU A 342 -16.75 -35.01 -6.63
CA LEU A 342 -16.41 -36.19 -5.87
C LEU A 342 -17.65 -36.84 -5.24
N VAL A 343 -18.53 -36.04 -4.63
CA VAL A 343 -19.80 -36.52 -4.05
C VAL A 343 -20.71 -37.09 -5.14
N MET A 344 -20.87 -36.39 -6.27
CA MET A 344 -21.67 -36.88 -7.39
C MET A 344 -21.13 -38.21 -7.93
N HIS A 345 -19.80 -38.33 -8.04
CA HIS A 345 -19.15 -39.54 -8.53
C HIS A 345 -19.31 -40.73 -7.58
N VAL A 346 -19.08 -40.54 -6.27
CA VAL A 346 -19.14 -41.66 -5.31
C VAL A 346 -20.60 -42.03 -4.98
N ASN A 347 -21.48 -41.06 -4.77
CA ASN A 347 -22.89 -41.33 -4.44
C ASN A 347 -23.78 -41.58 -5.66
N GLN A 348 -23.24 -41.45 -6.88
CA GLN A 348 -23.98 -41.58 -8.14
C GLN A 348 -25.24 -40.69 -8.17
N CYS A 349 -25.09 -39.44 -7.72
CA CYS A 349 -26.19 -38.49 -7.52
C CYS A 349 -26.04 -37.25 -8.41
N ASN A 350 -27.11 -36.46 -8.53
CA ASN A 350 -27.08 -35.21 -9.27
C ASN A 350 -26.55 -34.04 -8.43
N LEU A 351 -26.26 -32.90 -9.08
CA LEU A 351 -25.75 -31.69 -8.43
C LEU A 351 -26.57 -31.25 -7.21
N ARG A 352 -27.92 -31.28 -7.31
CA ARG A 352 -28.79 -30.83 -6.22
C ARG A 352 -28.63 -31.74 -4.99
N GLN A 353 -28.57 -33.05 -5.22
CA GLN A 353 -28.36 -34.04 -4.17
C GLN A 353 -26.96 -33.93 -3.55
N ALA A 354 -25.93 -33.68 -4.36
CA ALA A 354 -24.57 -33.50 -3.86
C ALA A 354 -24.41 -32.25 -2.99
N VAL A 355 -25.05 -31.13 -3.35
CA VAL A 355 -25.05 -29.91 -2.53
C VAL A 355 -25.77 -30.13 -1.20
N VAL A 356 -26.93 -30.79 -1.20
CA VAL A 356 -27.65 -31.14 0.04
C VAL A 356 -26.79 -32.07 0.92
N TRP A 357 -26.13 -33.05 0.32
CA TRP A 357 -25.23 -33.94 1.06
C TRP A 357 -24.05 -33.20 1.71
N LEU A 358 -23.46 -32.23 0.99
CA LEU A 358 -22.38 -31.40 1.53
C LEU A 358 -22.88 -30.47 2.65
N ASP A 359 -24.10 -29.94 2.56
CA ASP A 359 -24.71 -29.15 3.62
C ASP A 359 -24.92 -29.99 4.89
N GLU A 360 -25.44 -31.22 4.75
CA GLU A 360 -25.63 -32.12 5.89
C GLU A 360 -24.32 -32.49 6.61
N ARG A 361 -23.18 -32.56 5.90
CA ARG A 361 -21.88 -32.99 6.47
C ARG A 361 -20.95 -31.86 6.88
N PHE A 362 -20.94 -30.77 6.11
CA PHE A 362 -20.01 -29.65 6.28
C PHE A 362 -20.73 -28.33 6.64
N GLY A 363 -22.05 -28.35 6.76
CA GLY A 363 -22.89 -27.18 7.00
C GLY A 363 -23.03 -26.27 5.78
N GLU A 364 -23.92 -25.29 5.90
CA GLU A 364 -24.26 -24.33 4.85
C GLU A 364 -23.01 -23.68 4.24
N SER A 365 -22.08 -23.22 5.10
CA SER A 365 -20.82 -22.61 4.65
C SER A 365 -19.91 -23.58 3.88
N GLY A 366 -19.93 -24.87 4.19
CA GLY A 366 -19.19 -25.88 3.42
C GLY A 366 -19.78 -26.08 2.04
N ALA A 367 -21.10 -26.24 1.96
CA ALA A 367 -21.83 -26.41 0.71
C ALA A 367 -21.69 -25.18 -0.22
N GLU A 368 -21.83 -23.96 0.32
CA GLU A 368 -21.65 -22.72 -0.45
C GLU A 368 -20.25 -22.61 -1.04
N ARG A 369 -19.21 -22.92 -0.26
CA ARG A 369 -17.81 -22.89 -0.73
C ARG A 369 -17.58 -23.84 -1.89
N ALA A 370 -18.09 -25.06 -1.78
CA ALA A 370 -17.99 -26.06 -2.85
C ALA A 370 -18.75 -25.64 -4.11
N ALA A 371 -19.95 -25.05 -3.96
CA ALA A 371 -20.72 -24.53 -5.08
C ALA A 371 -20.02 -23.35 -5.78
N ILE A 372 -19.47 -22.40 -5.02
CA ILE A 372 -18.70 -21.26 -5.56
C ILE A 372 -17.46 -21.75 -6.31
N ALA A 373 -16.73 -22.71 -5.75
CA ALA A 373 -15.56 -23.29 -6.40
C ALA A 373 -15.93 -23.97 -7.73
N LYS A 374 -16.97 -24.81 -7.73
CA LYS A 374 -17.46 -25.46 -8.95
C LYS A 374 -17.89 -24.45 -10.02
N ALA A 375 -18.65 -23.44 -9.63
CA ALA A 375 -19.11 -22.39 -10.55
C ALA A 375 -17.94 -21.63 -11.20
N LYS A 376 -16.87 -21.35 -10.45
CA LYS A 376 -15.66 -20.71 -10.99
C LYS A 376 -14.96 -21.57 -12.04
N THR A 377 -14.80 -22.87 -11.77
CA THR A 377 -14.16 -23.80 -12.72
C THR A 377 -14.98 -23.89 -14.00
N VAL A 378 -16.29 -24.08 -13.89
CA VAL A 378 -17.20 -24.14 -15.05
C VAL A 378 -17.15 -22.83 -15.84
N ALA A 379 -17.21 -21.68 -15.16
CA ALA A 379 -17.11 -20.38 -15.83
C ALA A 379 -15.79 -20.20 -16.58
N ALA A 380 -14.67 -20.64 -15.99
CA ALA A 380 -13.36 -20.56 -16.63
C ALA A 380 -13.28 -21.43 -17.90
N GLU A 381 -13.84 -22.64 -17.86
CA GLU A 381 -13.93 -23.53 -19.03
C GLU A 381 -14.80 -22.91 -20.13
N ILE A 382 -15.99 -22.40 -19.79
CA ILE A 382 -16.89 -21.72 -20.73
C ILE A 382 -16.18 -20.54 -21.40
N ILE A 383 -15.49 -19.68 -20.64
CA ILE A 383 -14.76 -18.52 -21.18
C ILE A 383 -13.68 -18.93 -22.18
N GLN A 384 -13.06 -20.09 -22.00
CA GLN A 384 -12.00 -20.59 -22.90
C GLN A 384 -12.55 -21.30 -24.14
N LEU A 385 -13.64 -22.05 -23.99
CA LEU A 385 -14.14 -22.95 -25.03
C LEU A 385 -15.23 -22.30 -25.90
N GLU A 386 -16.02 -21.37 -25.36
CA GLU A 386 -17.11 -20.75 -26.11
C GLU A 386 -16.57 -19.79 -27.19
N PRO A 387 -16.97 -19.96 -28.47
CA PRO A 387 -16.53 -19.09 -29.54
C PRO A 387 -17.09 -17.68 -29.35
N ARG A 388 -16.21 -16.68 -29.42
CA ARG A 388 -16.62 -15.27 -29.39
C ARG A 388 -17.19 -14.88 -30.75
N THR A 389 -18.49 -14.60 -30.81
CA THR A 389 -19.11 -14.08 -32.03
C THR A 389 -18.57 -12.67 -32.30
N PRO A 390 -17.90 -12.40 -33.43
CA PRO A 390 -17.40 -11.08 -33.75
C PRO A 390 -18.57 -10.12 -34.03
N PHE A 391 -18.37 -8.83 -33.73
CA PHE A 391 -19.34 -7.80 -34.09
C PHE A 391 -19.50 -7.75 -35.62
N GLN A 392 -20.74 -7.65 -36.08
CA GLN A 392 -21.08 -7.47 -37.49
C GLN A 392 -21.71 -6.10 -37.68
N LEU A 393 -21.21 -5.36 -38.66
CA LEU A 393 -21.78 -4.08 -39.05
C LEU A 393 -23.14 -4.28 -39.76
N PRO A 394 -24.08 -3.32 -39.64
CA PRO A 394 -25.25 -3.28 -40.50
C PRO A 394 -24.85 -3.32 -41.97
N VAL A 395 -25.63 -4.03 -42.79
CA VAL A 395 -25.36 -4.07 -44.23
C VAL A 395 -25.72 -2.72 -44.83
N GLU A 396 -24.81 -2.16 -45.62
CA GLU A 396 -25.07 -0.92 -46.34
C GLU A 396 -26.14 -1.12 -47.41
N GLU A 397 -27.20 -0.30 -47.35
CA GLU A 397 -28.25 -0.22 -48.35
C GLU A 397 -28.06 1.04 -49.21
N LYS A 398 -27.33 0.89 -50.31
CA LYS A 398 -26.96 2.00 -51.21
C LYS A 398 -28.15 2.76 -51.76
N SER A 399 -29.29 2.10 -52.00
CA SER A 399 -30.50 2.76 -52.51
C SER A 399 -31.10 3.80 -51.54
N LYS A 400 -30.78 3.68 -50.24
CA LYS A 400 -31.28 4.54 -49.17
C LYS A 400 -30.28 5.63 -48.76
N TRP A 401 -29.07 5.60 -49.31
CA TRP A 401 -28.01 6.58 -49.00
C TRP A 401 -28.45 8.03 -49.24
N GLN A 402 -29.15 8.31 -50.34
CA GLN A 402 -29.60 9.67 -50.66
C GLN A 402 -30.49 10.26 -49.55
N GLY A 403 -31.37 9.46 -48.95
CA GLY A 403 -32.23 9.90 -47.85
C GLY A 403 -31.43 10.26 -46.60
N VAL A 404 -30.43 9.44 -46.26
CA VAL A 404 -29.51 9.72 -45.14
C VAL A 404 -28.64 10.94 -45.42
N SER A 405 -28.09 11.06 -46.63
CA SER A 405 -27.29 12.21 -47.06
C SER A 405 -28.10 13.51 -46.97
N ASN A 406 -29.33 13.53 -47.50
CA ASN A 406 -30.24 14.67 -47.40
C ASN A 406 -30.55 15.05 -45.95
N TYR A 407 -30.75 14.05 -45.07
CA TYR A 407 -30.94 14.32 -43.65
C TYR A 407 -29.71 14.96 -43.01
N LEU A 408 -28.50 14.45 -43.27
CA LEU A 408 -27.27 15.00 -42.69
C LEU A 408 -26.93 16.39 -43.24
N THR A 409 -27.21 16.64 -44.51
CA THR A 409 -26.92 17.93 -45.16
C THR A 409 -27.99 18.98 -44.87
N GLN A 410 -29.25 18.69 -45.21
CA GLN A 410 -30.34 19.67 -45.17
C GLN A 410 -30.87 19.88 -43.76
N LYS A 411 -31.08 18.79 -42.99
CA LYS A 411 -31.65 18.88 -41.64
C LYS A 411 -30.59 19.10 -40.56
N ARG A 412 -29.38 18.53 -40.73
CA ARG A 412 -28.29 18.68 -39.75
C ARG A 412 -27.26 19.73 -40.14
N GLY A 413 -27.36 20.34 -41.32
CA GLY A 413 -26.50 21.45 -41.74
C GLY A 413 -25.04 21.07 -41.98
N ILE A 414 -24.73 19.76 -42.07
CA ILE A 414 -23.37 19.30 -42.31
C ILE A 414 -23.04 19.51 -43.80
N PRO A 415 -21.90 20.12 -44.16
CA PRO A 415 -21.52 20.32 -45.56
C PRO A 415 -21.52 19.02 -46.37
N GLU A 416 -22.11 19.04 -47.56
CA GLU A 416 -22.28 17.86 -48.43
C GLU A 416 -20.96 17.18 -48.77
N ASN A 417 -19.93 17.96 -49.11
CA ASN A 417 -18.57 17.46 -49.35
C ASN A 417 -18.00 16.68 -48.15
N PHE A 418 -18.35 17.07 -46.92
CA PHE A 418 -17.90 16.38 -45.72
C PHE A 418 -18.71 15.10 -45.44
N VAL A 419 -20.03 15.14 -45.69
CA VAL A 419 -20.89 13.93 -45.64
C VAL A 419 -20.40 12.88 -46.64
N GLU A 420 -20.11 13.29 -47.88
CA GLU A 420 -19.50 12.41 -48.89
C GLU A 420 -18.15 11.86 -48.46
N LEU A 421 -17.30 12.69 -47.85
CA LEU A 421 -15.99 12.26 -47.37
C LEU A 421 -16.12 11.16 -46.31
N LEU A 422 -17.04 11.31 -45.36
CA LEU A 422 -17.31 10.29 -44.34
C LEU A 422 -17.86 9.00 -44.96
N HIS A 423 -18.75 9.11 -45.95
CA HIS A 423 -19.31 7.96 -46.66
C HIS A 423 -18.27 7.21 -47.49
N LYS A 424 -17.46 7.90 -48.27
CA LYS A 424 -16.34 7.31 -49.05
C LYS A 424 -15.33 6.60 -48.15
N ARG A 425 -15.17 7.05 -46.91
CA ARG A 425 -14.31 6.40 -45.89
C ARG A 425 -15.01 5.28 -45.11
N GLY A 426 -16.26 4.97 -45.44
CA GLY A 426 -17.06 3.96 -44.73
C GLY A 426 -17.35 4.32 -43.28
N LEU A 427 -17.31 5.61 -42.91
CA LEU A 427 -17.56 6.07 -41.53
C LEU A 427 -19.03 6.35 -41.25
N VAL A 428 -19.81 6.64 -42.30
CA VAL A 428 -21.26 6.77 -42.23
C VAL A 428 -21.88 6.17 -43.49
N TYR A 429 -22.99 5.44 -43.37
CA TYR A 429 -23.76 4.94 -44.52
C TYR A 429 -25.23 4.73 -44.13
N ALA A 430 -26.07 4.29 -45.07
CA ALA A 430 -27.47 3.95 -44.81
C ALA A 430 -27.65 2.45 -44.63
N ASP A 431 -28.45 2.02 -43.64
CA ASP A 431 -28.93 0.64 -43.54
C ASP A 431 -30.26 0.43 -44.28
N ASP A 432 -30.78 -0.80 -44.21
CA ASP A 432 -32.06 -1.20 -44.78
C ASP A 432 -33.27 -0.47 -44.16
N GLN A 433 -33.12 0.26 -43.05
CA GLN A 433 -34.18 1.08 -42.46
C GLN A 433 -34.01 2.57 -42.75
N GLN A 434 -33.02 2.94 -43.57
CA GLN A 434 -32.62 4.33 -43.83
C GLN A 434 -32.19 5.05 -42.53
N ASN A 435 -31.48 4.35 -41.66
CA ASN A 435 -30.77 4.99 -40.56
C ASN A 435 -29.38 5.45 -41.03
N ALA A 436 -28.89 6.55 -40.47
CA ALA A 436 -27.49 6.91 -40.56
C ALA A 436 -26.69 6.02 -39.60
N VAL A 437 -25.91 5.10 -40.15
CA VAL A 437 -25.04 4.18 -39.40
C VAL A 437 -23.65 4.77 -39.31
N PHE A 438 -23.27 5.25 -38.13
CA PHE A 438 -21.95 5.78 -37.84
C PHE A 438 -21.04 4.69 -37.29
N VAL A 439 -19.99 4.33 -38.04
CA VAL A 439 -19.11 3.22 -37.70
C VAL A 439 -18.21 3.57 -36.51
N MET A 440 -18.27 2.75 -35.46
CA MET A 440 -17.46 2.89 -34.26
C MET A 440 -16.25 1.95 -34.33
N ARG A 441 -15.06 2.51 -34.12
CA ARG A 441 -13.78 1.83 -34.30
C ARG A 441 -12.88 2.01 -33.09
N ASN A 442 -11.96 1.09 -32.85
CA ASN A 442 -10.91 1.29 -31.86
C ASN A 442 -9.94 2.42 -32.29
N LEU A 443 -9.01 2.79 -31.39
CA LEU A 443 -8.04 3.88 -31.60
C LEU A 443 -6.66 3.41 -32.11
N GLY A 444 -6.54 2.16 -32.54
CA GLY A 444 -5.29 1.59 -33.06
C GLY A 444 -4.86 2.21 -34.40
N GLU A 445 -3.65 1.83 -34.84
CA GLU A 445 -3.08 2.26 -36.13
C GLU A 445 -3.90 1.77 -37.33
N GLU A 446 -4.45 0.56 -37.22
CA GLU A 446 -5.42 -0.03 -38.14
C GLU A 446 -6.78 -0.19 -37.44
N PRO A 447 -7.69 0.80 -37.56
CA PRO A 447 -8.93 0.79 -36.80
C PRO A 447 -9.89 -0.31 -37.27
N GLN A 448 -10.29 -1.19 -36.35
CA GLN A 448 -11.30 -2.23 -36.57
C GLN A 448 -12.67 -1.73 -36.14
N ALA A 449 -13.70 -2.07 -36.92
CA ALA A 449 -15.09 -1.78 -36.56
C ALA A 449 -15.53 -2.71 -35.41
N LEU A 450 -15.90 -2.10 -34.28
CA LEU A 450 -16.32 -2.80 -33.06
C LEU A 450 -17.72 -2.39 -32.60
N GLY A 451 -18.36 -1.50 -33.35
CA GLY A 451 -19.72 -1.06 -33.08
C GLY A 451 -20.26 -0.16 -34.18
N ALA A 452 -21.52 0.22 -34.02
CA ALA A 452 -22.11 1.29 -34.80
C ALA A 452 -23.11 2.08 -33.96
N PHE A 453 -23.09 3.40 -34.12
CA PHE A 453 -24.13 4.28 -33.60
C PHE A 453 -25.15 4.52 -34.72
N VAL A 454 -26.42 4.30 -34.44
CA VAL A 454 -27.49 4.32 -35.44
C VAL A 454 -28.41 5.50 -35.15
N ARG A 455 -28.73 6.30 -36.18
CA ARG A 455 -29.66 7.44 -36.09
C ARG A 455 -30.76 7.31 -37.13
N GLY A 456 -32.01 7.27 -36.70
CA GLY A 456 -33.16 7.28 -37.61
C GLY A 456 -33.25 8.59 -38.38
N THR A 457 -33.40 8.49 -39.71
CA THR A 457 -33.49 9.65 -40.61
C THR A 457 -34.83 9.79 -41.32
N ARG A 458 -35.64 8.73 -41.34
CA ARG A 458 -36.94 8.71 -42.00
C ARG A 458 -38.02 9.40 -41.16
N GLY A 459 -38.69 10.40 -41.73
CA GLY A 459 -39.81 11.11 -41.11
C GLY A 459 -39.39 12.37 -40.34
N GLU A 460 -40.28 13.36 -40.25
CA GLU A 460 -39.97 14.69 -39.70
C GLU A 460 -39.64 14.66 -38.20
N ASN A 461 -40.30 13.81 -37.42
CA ASN A 461 -40.15 13.74 -35.96
C ASN A 461 -39.42 12.48 -35.47
N ASN A 462 -38.55 11.90 -36.30
CA ASN A 462 -37.81 10.71 -35.92
C ASN A 462 -36.72 11.02 -34.88
N THR A 463 -36.94 10.54 -33.66
CA THR A 463 -36.03 10.69 -32.52
C THR A 463 -35.14 9.48 -32.31
N PHE A 464 -35.33 8.39 -33.07
CA PHE A 464 -34.60 7.14 -32.91
C PHE A 464 -33.09 7.37 -32.98
N LYS A 465 -32.40 6.97 -31.91
CA LYS A 465 -30.95 6.86 -31.84
C LYS A 465 -30.58 5.72 -30.91
N GLY A 466 -29.50 5.03 -31.21
CA GLY A 466 -29.04 3.90 -30.42
C GLY A 466 -27.75 3.32 -30.95
N TYR A 467 -27.50 2.07 -30.57
CA TYR A 467 -26.34 1.31 -31.00
C TYR A 467 -26.81 0.05 -31.70
N GLU A 468 -26.04 -0.38 -32.70
CA GLU A 468 -26.26 -1.68 -33.32
C GLU A 468 -26.01 -2.80 -32.30
N PHE A 469 -26.77 -3.89 -32.44
CA PHE A 469 -26.60 -5.08 -31.62
C PHE A 469 -25.16 -5.59 -31.65
N GLY A 470 -24.61 -5.94 -30.49
CA GLY A 470 -23.22 -6.39 -30.36
C GLY A 470 -22.17 -5.29 -30.31
N THR A 471 -22.55 -4.00 -30.34
CA THR A 471 -21.60 -2.88 -30.23
C THR A 471 -20.79 -2.92 -28.91
N LYS A 472 -19.46 -2.91 -29.04
CA LYS A 472 -18.51 -2.86 -27.92
C LYS A 472 -18.21 -1.43 -27.47
N ARG A 473 -19.09 -0.89 -26.63
CA ARG A 473 -19.06 0.52 -26.21
C ARG A 473 -17.82 0.99 -25.43
N ARG A 474 -16.98 0.08 -24.92
CA ARG A 474 -15.71 0.42 -24.22
C ARG A 474 -14.46 0.19 -25.07
N GLU A 475 -14.63 -0.33 -26.28
CA GLU A 475 -13.52 -0.70 -27.18
C GLU A 475 -13.58 0.06 -28.51
N GLY A 476 -14.77 0.53 -28.93
CA GLY A 476 -14.96 1.28 -30.16
C GLY A 476 -15.70 2.60 -29.95
N TRP A 477 -15.32 3.61 -30.73
CA TRP A 477 -15.93 4.95 -30.74
C TRP A 477 -16.08 5.44 -32.18
N PHE A 478 -17.07 6.29 -32.44
CA PHE A 478 -17.07 7.05 -33.68
C PHE A 478 -16.04 8.17 -33.54
N HIS A 479 -15.05 8.19 -34.44
CA HIS A 479 -14.01 9.20 -34.43
C HIS A 479 -13.44 9.45 -35.83
N PHE A 480 -12.91 10.65 -36.01
CA PHE A 480 -12.15 11.06 -37.19
C PHE A 480 -11.13 12.15 -36.83
N ARG A 481 -10.14 12.35 -37.70
CA ARG A 481 -9.06 13.33 -37.51
C ARG A 481 -9.11 14.40 -38.59
N LEU A 482 -8.91 15.67 -38.22
CA LEU A 482 -8.73 16.80 -39.15
C LEU A 482 -7.54 17.66 -38.72
N GLY A 483 -7.02 18.43 -39.66
CA GLY A 483 -5.84 19.27 -39.43
C GLY A 483 -4.52 18.50 -39.43
N GLY A 484 -3.41 19.25 -39.49
CA GLY A 484 -2.04 18.73 -39.56
C GLY A 484 -1.78 17.80 -40.76
N GLN A 485 -0.61 17.18 -40.77
CA GLN A 485 -0.26 16.12 -41.71
C GLN A 485 -0.85 14.77 -41.26
N PRO A 486 -1.09 13.82 -42.19
CA PRO A 486 -1.67 12.52 -41.85
C PRO A 486 -0.90 11.74 -40.77
N THR A 487 0.43 11.88 -40.76
CA THR A 487 1.39 11.22 -39.87
C THR A 487 1.61 11.95 -38.54
N ASP A 488 1.10 13.17 -38.39
CA ASP A 488 1.31 13.93 -37.16
C ASP A 488 0.63 13.24 -35.98
N PRO A 489 1.27 13.24 -34.79
CA PRO A 489 0.64 12.77 -33.57
C PRO A 489 -0.59 13.62 -33.26
N VAL A 490 -1.60 13.02 -32.61
CA VAL A 490 -2.79 13.77 -32.18
C VAL A 490 -2.38 14.73 -31.05
N GLU A 491 -2.50 16.02 -31.30
CA GLU A 491 -2.16 17.07 -30.33
C GLU A 491 -3.38 17.60 -29.56
N LYS A 492 -4.56 17.48 -30.17
CA LYS A 492 -5.84 17.92 -29.61
C LYS A 492 -6.89 16.84 -29.74
N VAL A 493 -7.67 16.63 -28.69
CA VAL A 493 -8.85 15.75 -28.70
C VAL A 493 -10.06 16.56 -28.30
N VAL A 494 -11.16 16.39 -29.03
CA VAL A 494 -12.46 16.93 -28.65
C VAL A 494 -13.40 15.75 -28.40
N LEU A 495 -13.96 15.70 -27.20
CA LEU A 495 -14.90 14.68 -26.75
C LEU A 495 -16.32 15.26 -26.82
N LEU A 496 -17.19 14.61 -27.60
CA LEU A 496 -18.55 15.07 -27.88
C LEU A 496 -19.57 13.97 -27.58
N LYS A 497 -20.84 14.33 -27.39
CA LYS A 497 -21.88 13.39 -26.95
C LYS A 497 -22.27 12.39 -28.03
N SER A 498 -22.28 12.79 -29.29
CA SER A 498 -22.74 11.96 -30.41
C SER A 498 -21.90 12.14 -31.68
N PRO A 499 -22.01 11.22 -32.67
CA PRO A 499 -21.35 11.37 -33.97
C PRO A 499 -21.75 12.66 -34.69
N ILE A 500 -23.02 13.04 -34.63
CA ILE A 500 -23.52 14.27 -35.26
C ILE A 500 -22.91 15.49 -34.57
N ASP A 501 -22.80 15.50 -33.24
CA ASP A 501 -22.12 16.60 -32.54
C ASP A 501 -20.65 16.67 -32.92
N ALA A 502 -19.96 15.53 -32.99
CA ALA A 502 -18.55 15.46 -33.35
C ALA A 502 -18.29 16.05 -34.74
N VAL A 503 -19.12 15.69 -35.72
CA VAL A 503 -19.06 16.29 -37.06
C VAL A 503 -19.45 17.77 -37.01
N SER A 504 -20.51 18.13 -36.30
CA SER A 504 -21.00 19.50 -36.25
C SER A 504 -19.99 20.47 -35.66
N PHE A 505 -19.33 20.07 -34.57
CA PHE A 505 -18.28 20.84 -33.93
C PHE A 505 -17.07 21.02 -34.84
N ALA A 506 -16.63 19.95 -35.51
CA ALA A 506 -15.53 20.03 -36.47
C ALA A 506 -15.85 21.00 -37.62
N MET A 507 -17.08 20.98 -38.13
CA MET A 507 -17.52 21.89 -39.20
C MET A 507 -17.66 23.33 -38.73
N LEU A 508 -18.13 23.54 -37.49
CA LEU A 508 -18.12 24.86 -36.85
C LEU A 508 -16.70 25.43 -36.72
N GLU A 509 -15.72 24.61 -36.32
CA GLU A 509 -14.31 25.06 -36.27
C GLU A 509 -13.79 25.41 -37.66
N TYR A 510 -14.05 24.55 -38.65
CA TYR A 510 -13.64 24.77 -40.04
C TYR A 510 -14.20 26.08 -40.61
N GLN A 511 -15.52 26.31 -40.48
CA GLN A 511 -16.16 27.51 -41.03
C GLN A 511 -15.70 28.80 -40.34
N ARG A 512 -15.37 28.75 -39.04
CA ARG A 512 -14.90 29.93 -38.30
C ARG A 512 -13.45 30.27 -38.57
N LEU A 513 -12.62 29.26 -38.85
CA LEU A 513 -11.21 29.46 -39.21
C LEU A 513 -11.03 29.77 -40.71
N GLY A 514 -11.97 29.32 -41.55
CA GLY A 514 -11.83 29.35 -43.01
C GLY A 514 -10.90 28.25 -43.55
N ASP A 515 -10.36 27.39 -42.68
CA ASP A 515 -9.47 26.28 -43.02
C ASP A 515 -9.55 25.16 -41.96
N VAL A 516 -8.94 24.01 -42.23
CA VAL A 516 -8.79 22.93 -41.26
C VAL A 516 -7.94 23.37 -40.06
N PRO A 517 -8.12 22.76 -38.87
CA PRO A 517 -7.29 23.10 -37.71
C PRO A 517 -5.79 22.99 -38.02
N PRO A 518 -4.94 23.90 -37.50
CA PRO A 518 -3.50 23.85 -37.77
C PRO A 518 -2.85 22.60 -37.16
N ASN A 519 -3.38 22.13 -36.02
CA ASN A 519 -2.86 20.98 -35.30
C ASN A 519 -3.75 19.76 -35.53
N ARG A 520 -3.14 18.58 -35.56
CA ARG A 520 -3.84 17.31 -35.73
C ARG A 520 -4.84 17.08 -34.59
N THR A 521 -6.13 17.18 -34.92
CA THR A 521 -7.23 17.13 -33.95
C THR A 521 -8.07 15.87 -34.14
N LEU A 522 -8.28 15.11 -33.06
CA LEU A 522 -9.18 13.95 -32.99
C LEU A 522 -10.54 14.37 -32.45
N TYR A 523 -11.59 14.19 -33.25
CA TYR A 523 -12.98 14.37 -32.83
C TYR A 523 -13.58 13.01 -32.52
N MET A 524 -14.16 12.86 -31.33
CA MET A 524 -14.63 11.57 -30.83
C MET A 524 -15.99 11.68 -30.14
N ALA A 525 -16.90 10.79 -30.51
CA ALA A 525 -18.17 10.63 -29.82
C ALA A 525 -18.02 9.69 -28.61
N VAL A 526 -18.34 10.21 -27.43
CA VAL A 526 -18.36 9.53 -26.14
C VAL A 526 -19.67 9.89 -25.44
N ASP A 527 -20.66 9.01 -25.52
CA ASP A 527 -21.99 9.29 -24.97
C ASP A 527 -22.07 9.14 -23.45
N ASN A 528 -21.16 8.33 -22.87
CA ASN A 528 -21.09 8.07 -21.45
C ASN A 528 -19.62 8.03 -20.98
N PRO A 529 -19.22 8.76 -19.94
CA PRO A 529 -17.84 8.73 -19.41
C PRO A 529 -17.32 7.35 -19.03
N LYS A 530 -18.20 6.37 -18.73
CA LYS A 530 -17.80 4.97 -18.50
C LYS A 530 -17.18 4.27 -19.72
N SER A 531 -17.33 4.86 -20.91
CA SER A 531 -16.73 4.39 -22.16
C SER A 531 -15.43 5.10 -22.52
N LEU A 532 -14.97 6.06 -21.72
CA LEU A 532 -13.85 6.91 -22.07
C LEU A 532 -12.53 6.09 -22.14
N PRO A 533 -11.75 6.17 -23.24
CA PRO A 533 -10.46 5.48 -23.37
C PRO A 533 -9.35 6.23 -22.62
N VAL A 534 -9.39 6.19 -21.29
CA VAL A 534 -8.50 6.99 -20.42
C VAL A 534 -7.03 6.73 -20.71
N GLU A 535 -6.62 5.46 -20.84
CA GLU A 535 -5.22 5.09 -21.04
C GLU A 535 -4.63 5.68 -22.34
N GLN A 536 -5.45 5.77 -23.39
CA GLN A 536 -5.05 6.31 -24.69
C GLN A 536 -5.08 7.84 -24.74
N LEU A 537 -5.93 8.49 -23.93
CA LEU A 537 -6.15 9.94 -23.99
C LEU A 537 -5.38 10.73 -22.92
N GLN A 538 -4.96 10.08 -21.82
CA GLN A 538 -4.32 10.75 -20.68
C GLN A 538 -3.04 11.52 -21.01
N ASN A 539 -2.31 11.09 -22.04
CA ASN A 539 -1.02 11.70 -22.44
C ASN A 539 -1.18 12.80 -23.51
N ILE A 540 -2.41 13.03 -24.01
CA ILE A 540 -2.64 14.06 -25.02
C ILE A 540 -2.77 15.42 -24.29
N PRO A 541 -1.98 16.44 -24.69
CA PRO A 541 -1.88 17.69 -23.92
C PRO A 541 -3.17 18.51 -23.96
N ASN A 542 -3.89 18.51 -25.08
CA ASN A 542 -5.09 19.33 -25.25
C ASN A 542 -6.36 18.47 -25.40
N VAL A 543 -6.92 18.03 -24.27
CA VAL A 543 -8.23 17.36 -24.25
C VAL A 543 -9.33 18.36 -23.96
N GLN A 544 -10.32 18.46 -24.84
CA GLN A 544 -11.51 19.30 -24.69
C GLN A 544 -12.74 18.42 -24.47
N VAL A 545 -13.50 18.70 -23.42
CA VAL A 545 -14.77 18.03 -23.13
C VAL A 545 -15.91 18.96 -23.56
N ALA A 546 -16.46 18.67 -24.74
CA ALA A 546 -17.49 19.45 -25.41
C ALA A 546 -18.81 18.66 -25.44
N PHE A 547 -19.28 18.17 -24.29
CA PHE A 547 -20.65 17.64 -24.17
C PHE A 547 -21.66 18.79 -24.04
N ASP A 548 -22.93 18.49 -24.29
CA ASP A 548 -24.06 19.42 -24.22
C ASP A 548 -24.07 20.25 -22.93
N SER A 549 -24.66 21.44 -23.02
CA SER A 549 -24.74 22.39 -21.91
C SER A 549 -25.86 22.09 -20.91
N ASP A 550 -26.68 21.06 -21.16
CA ASP A 550 -27.73 20.57 -20.26
C ASP A 550 -27.18 19.92 -18.98
N ASP A 551 -28.05 19.64 -18.00
CA ASP A 551 -27.65 19.05 -16.72
C ASP A 551 -26.94 17.70 -16.89
N SER A 552 -27.42 16.88 -17.83
CA SER A 552 -26.82 15.58 -18.15
C SER A 552 -25.41 15.74 -18.72
N GLY A 553 -25.20 16.65 -19.65
CA GLY A 553 -23.91 16.93 -20.28
C GLY A 553 -22.93 17.59 -19.32
N ASN A 554 -23.41 18.44 -18.41
CA ASN A 554 -22.60 18.98 -17.31
C ASN A 554 -22.17 17.88 -16.33
N ALA A 555 -23.06 16.96 -15.98
CA ALA A 555 -22.71 15.79 -15.15
C ALA A 555 -21.68 14.89 -15.85
N ALA A 556 -21.90 14.57 -17.13
CA ALA A 556 -20.98 13.76 -17.92
C ALA A 556 -19.59 14.41 -18.02
N ALA A 557 -19.50 15.73 -18.17
CA ALA A 557 -18.22 16.40 -18.23
C ALA A 557 -17.47 16.45 -16.90
N ARG A 558 -18.18 16.55 -15.78
CA ARG A 558 -17.54 16.42 -14.46
C ARG A 558 -16.88 15.05 -14.32
N ALA A 559 -17.61 13.98 -14.63
CA ALA A 559 -17.07 12.62 -14.59
C ALA A 559 -15.91 12.42 -15.60
N ALA A 560 -16.00 12.96 -16.81
CA ALA A 560 -14.89 12.90 -17.78
C ALA A 560 -13.65 13.67 -17.28
N LYS A 561 -13.83 14.79 -16.58
CA LYS A 561 -12.73 15.57 -16.01
C LYS A 561 -12.08 14.91 -14.79
N GLU A 562 -12.85 14.16 -14.00
CA GLU A 562 -12.29 13.32 -12.94
C GLU A 562 -11.38 12.22 -13.51
N LEU A 563 -11.75 11.65 -14.67
CA LEU A 563 -10.96 10.63 -15.36
C LEU A 563 -9.78 11.20 -16.16
N LEU A 564 -9.93 12.40 -16.73
CA LEU A 564 -8.90 13.13 -17.47
C LEU A 564 -8.71 14.55 -16.88
N PRO A 565 -7.94 14.70 -15.79
CA PRO A 565 -7.80 15.97 -15.07
C PRO A 565 -7.23 17.13 -15.90
N GLN A 566 -6.43 16.82 -16.93
CA GLN A 566 -5.86 17.79 -17.87
C GLN A 566 -6.91 18.37 -18.84
N SER A 567 -8.11 17.79 -18.89
CA SER A 567 -9.14 18.19 -19.84
C SER A 567 -9.80 19.53 -19.50
N LYS A 568 -10.18 20.27 -20.55
CA LYS A 568 -10.86 21.57 -20.47
C LYS A 568 -12.31 21.43 -20.93
N ARG A 569 -13.26 21.84 -20.08
CA ARG A 569 -14.68 21.89 -20.44
C ARG A 569 -14.92 23.02 -21.43
N LEU A 570 -15.60 22.71 -22.53
CA LEU A 570 -16.12 23.66 -23.49
C LEU A 570 -17.65 23.56 -23.50
N LYS A 571 -18.34 24.70 -23.51
CA LYS A 571 -19.80 24.76 -23.52
C LYS A 571 -20.29 25.28 -24.87
N CYS A 572 -21.31 24.64 -25.43
CA CYS A 572 -22.04 25.15 -26.58
C CYS A 572 -22.89 26.36 -26.16
N LYS A 573 -23.11 27.28 -27.11
CA LYS A 573 -23.98 28.46 -26.93
C LYS A 573 -25.46 28.16 -27.19
N ALA A 574 -25.73 27.12 -27.99
CA ALA A 574 -27.06 26.58 -28.21
C ALA A 574 -27.28 25.33 -27.34
N ASP A 575 -28.40 24.63 -27.53
CA ASP A 575 -28.74 23.41 -26.79
C ASP A 575 -27.70 22.29 -27.00
N ASP A 576 -27.24 22.11 -28.24
CA ASP A 576 -26.16 21.21 -28.62
C ASP A 576 -25.29 21.81 -29.75
N TRP A 577 -24.24 21.08 -30.14
CA TRP A 577 -23.30 21.55 -31.17
C TRP A 577 -23.90 21.51 -32.58
N ASN A 578 -24.89 20.65 -32.84
CA ASN A 578 -25.57 20.62 -34.12
C ASN A 578 -26.47 21.84 -34.29
N GLN A 579 -27.23 22.21 -33.27
CA GLN A 579 -28.02 23.43 -33.27
C GLN A 579 -27.14 24.66 -33.46
N GLN A 580 -25.99 24.71 -32.79
CA GLN A 580 -25.06 25.83 -32.96
C GLN A 580 -24.49 25.92 -34.40
N LEU A 581 -24.30 24.79 -35.09
CA LEU A 581 -23.91 24.77 -36.50
C LEU A 581 -25.02 25.34 -37.40
N LEU A 582 -26.27 24.94 -37.15
CA LEU A 582 -27.43 25.43 -37.89
C LEU A 582 -27.59 26.94 -37.73
N ASP A 583 -27.51 27.44 -36.50
CA ASP A 583 -27.63 28.87 -36.18
C ASP A 583 -26.54 29.68 -36.89
N TYR A 584 -25.30 29.19 -36.85
CA TYR A 584 -24.17 29.85 -37.51
C TYR A 584 -24.31 29.86 -39.04
N GLY A 585 -24.77 28.76 -39.64
CA GLY A 585 -25.04 28.69 -41.08
C GLY A 585 -26.18 29.62 -41.52
N GLN A 586 -27.20 29.85 -40.69
CA GLN A 586 -28.23 30.85 -40.95
C GLN A 586 -27.67 32.28 -40.93
N GLN A 587 -26.83 32.60 -39.94
CA GLN A 587 -26.18 33.91 -39.83
C GLN A 587 -25.30 34.22 -41.05
N LEU A 588 -24.49 33.26 -41.50
CA LEU A 588 -23.65 33.41 -42.70
C LEU A 588 -24.48 33.68 -43.96
N ARG A 589 -25.60 32.98 -44.15
CA ARG A 589 -26.49 33.22 -45.30
C ARG A 589 -27.10 34.62 -45.28
N GLN A 590 -27.52 35.10 -44.10
CA GLN A 590 -28.05 36.45 -43.94
C GLN A 590 -26.99 37.52 -44.22
N GLN A 591 -25.75 37.31 -43.75
CA GLN A 591 -24.63 38.22 -44.02
C GLN A 591 -24.30 38.29 -45.52
N ASN A 592 -24.24 37.14 -46.19
CA ASN A 592 -23.96 37.09 -47.62
C ASN A 592 -25.09 37.73 -48.45
N GLN A 593 -26.35 37.54 -48.06
CA GLN A 593 -27.49 38.21 -48.71
C GLN A 593 -27.43 39.74 -48.55
N GLN A 594 -27.15 40.23 -47.33
CA GLN A 594 -27.01 41.67 -47.08
C GLN A 594 -25.83 42.28 -47.83
N GLN A 595 -24.72 41.54 -47.94
CA GLN A 595 -23.54 42.00 -48.67
C GLN A 595 -23.78 42.04 -50.19
N GLN A 596 -24.52 41.06 -50.72
CA GLN A 596 -24.91 41.02 -52.12
C GLN A 596 -25.93 42.12 -52.47
N GLU A 597 -26.89 42.40 -51.59
CA GLU A 597 -27.82 43.54 -51.74
C GLU A 597 -27.08 44.90 -51.69
N GLN A 598 -26.05 45.05 -50.86
CA GLN A 598 -25.20 46.25 -50.81
C GLN A 598 -24.32 46.42 -52.05
N ASP A 599 -23.74 45.35 -52.56
CA ASP A 599 -22.93 45.38 -53.78
C ASP A 599 -23.79 45.68 -55.02
N ASP A 600 -25.03 45.16 -55.06
CA ASP A 600 -26.00 45.47 -56.12
C ASP A 600 -26.47 46.94 -56.05
N GLU A 601 -26.72 47.50 -54.86
CA GLU A 601 -27.05 48.93 -54.67
C GLU A 601 -25.89 49.88 -55.04
N LEU A 602 -24.64 49.46 -54.86
CA LEU A 602 -23.45 50.22 -55.26
C LEU A 602 -23.14 50.13 -56.77
N SER A 603 -23.75 49.17 -57.47
CA SER A 603 -23.57 48.93 -58.90
C SER A 603 -24.62 49.62 -59.80
N LEU A 604 -25.70 50.13 -59.19
CA LEU A 604 -26.78 50.94 -59.80
C LEU A 604 -26.48 52.43 -59.66
#